data_AF-A0A382UEG5-F1
#
_entry.id   AF-A0A382UEG5-F1
#
_cell.length_a   1.000
_cell.length_b   1.000
_cell.length_c   1.000
_cell.angle_alpha   90.00
_cell.angle_beta   90.00
_cell.angle_gamma   90.00
#
_symmetry.space_group_name_H-M   'P 1'
#
loop_
_entity.id
_entity.type
_entity.pdbx_description
1 polymer ?
#
loop_
_entity_poly.entity_id
_entity_poly.type
_entity_poly.pdbx_seq_one_letter_code
_entity_poly.pdbx_strand_id
1 'polypeptide(L)'
;MNVSLHFDKGTILLYGPEDSQLTLLESVVWDERTQCYRAPAADYRRLVTTLREQKIPFQDHARKFSVETFPLKKKINPRSFQQEAVEAWMTEQRGVVALPTGAGKTILAVMLIAKTGRPTLIHVPTIDLMRQ
;
A
#
# COMPACT_ATOMS: atom_id res chain seq x y z
N MET A 1 -4.16 -9.91 -24.97
CA MET A 1 -4.55 -10.76 -23.80
C MET A 1 -4.57 -9.84 -22.58
N ASN A 2 -5.36 -10.11 -21.53
CA ASN A 2 -5.34 -9.26 -20.34
C ASN A 2 -4.26 -9.73 -19.37
N VAL A 3 -3.46 -8.79 -18.85
CA VAL A 3 -2.45 -9.07 -17.82
C VAL A 3 -3.14 -9.64 -16.59
N SER A 4 -2.60 -10.70 -15.99
CA SER A 4 -3.12 -11.26 -14.73
C SER A 4 -2.08 -11.14 -13.62
N LEU A 5 -2.46 -10.54 -12.50
CA LEU A 5 -1.60 -10.32 -11.33
C LEU A 5 -1.92 -11.30 -10.21
N HIS A 6 -0.92 -11.97 -9.66
CA HIS A 6 -1.07 -12.90 -8.54
C HIS A 6 -0.01 -12.65 -7.47
N PHE A 7 -0.35 -12.81 -6.20
CA PHE A 7 0.64 -12.76 -5.12
C PHE A 7 1.24 -14.15 -4.89
N ASP A 8 2.57 -14.23 -4.77
CA ASP A 8 3.29 -15.43 -4.35
C ASP A 8 4.53 -15.06 -3.53
N LYS A 9 4.55 -15.52 -2.26
CA LYS A 9 5.72 -15.50 -1.36
C LYS A 9 6.51 -14.19 -1.36
N GLY A 10 5.83 -13.05 -1.29
CA GLY A 10 6.47 -11.72 -1.24
C GLY A 10 6.74 -11.09 -2.61
N THR A 11 6.23 -11.68 -3.68
CA THR A 11 6.29 -11.14 -5.05
C THR A 11 4.91 -11.07 -5.69
N ILE A 12 4.79 -10.27 -6.75
CA ILE A 12 3.67 -10.27 -7.68
C ILE A 12 4.12 -11.01 -8.94
N LEU A 13 3.40 -12.06 -9.33
CA LEU A 13 3.53 -12.74 -10.61
C LEU A 13 2.66 -12.02 -11.64
N LEU A 14 3.17 -11.90 -12.87
CA LEU A 14 2.46 -11.35 -14.01
C LEU A 14 2.37 -12.40 -15.13
N TYR A 15 1.15 -12.67 -15.58
CA TYR A 15 0.88 -13.55 -16.72
C TYR A 15 0.27 -12.78 -17.89
N GLY A 16 0.68 -13.16 -19.10
CA GLY A 16 0.21 -12.54 -20.34
C GLY A 16 0.58 -11.07 -20.60
N PRO A 17 1.61 -10.45 -19.98
CA PRO A 17 2.04 -9.13 -20.42
C PRO A 17 2.67 -9.22 -21.82
N GLU A 18 2.40 -8.22 -22.65
CA GLU A 18 3.08 -8.02 -23.94
C GLU A 18 4.41 -7.30 -23.74
N ASP A 19 5.38 -7.49 -24.64
CA ASP A 19 6.72 -6.88 -24.53
C ASP A 19 6.66 -5.35 -24.43
N SER A 20 5.73 -4.72 -25.16
CA SER A 20 5.47 -3.28 -25.11
C SER A 20 4.95 -2.81 -23.75
N GLN A 21 4.27 -3.67 -23.01
CA GLN A 21 3.76 -3.36 -21.66
C GLN A 21 4.87 -3.52 -20.63
N LEU A 22 5.75 -4.51 -20.79
CA LEU A 22 6.86 -4.77 -19.87
C LEU A 22 7.84 -3.60 -19.79
N THR A 23 8.08 -2.86 -20.88
CA THR A 23 8.95 -1.69 -20.88
C THR A 23 8.42 -0.53 -20.02
N LEU A 24 7.11 -0.52 -19.74
CA LEU A 24 6.46 0.47 -18.88
C LEU A 24 6.48 0.06 -17.40
N LEU A 25 6.74 -1.22 -17.10
CA LEU A 25 6.64 -1.78 -15.76
C LEU A 25 8.02 -1.91 -15.12
N GLU A 26 8.30 -1.03 -14.17
CA GLU A 26 9.55 -1.06 -13.41
C GLU A 26 9.65 -2.28 -12.48
N SER A 27 10.87 -2.80 -12.33
CA SER A 27 11.22 -3.90 -11.41
C SER A 27 10.50 -5.23 -11.72
N VAL A 28 9.99 -5.39 -12.94
CA VAL A 28 9.46 -6.66 -13.45
C VAL A 28 10.56 -7.43 -14.16
N VAL A 29 10.81 -8.67 -13.73
CA VAL A 29 11.86 -9.55 -14.27
C VAL A 29 11.30 -10.92 -14.61
N TRP A 30 11.84 -11.57 -15.65
CA TRP A 30 11.49 -12.95 -15.97
C TRP A 30 12.07 -13.92 -14.94
N ASP A 31 11.27 -14.82 -14.39
CA ASP A 31 11.70 -15.94 -13.54
C ASP A 31 11.63 -17.25 -14.33
N GLU A 32 12.79 -17.77 -14.75
CA GLU A 32 12.90 -19.01 -15.52
C GLU A 32 12.35 -20.23 -14.78
N ARG A 33 12.36 -20.24 -13.44
CA ARG A 33 11.88 -21.39 -12.65
C ARG A 33 10.36 -21.50 -12.68
N THR A 34 9.66 -20.38 -12.69
CA THR A 34 8.19 -20.33 -12.70
C THR A 34 7.61 -19.98 -14.07
N GLN A 35 8.47 -19.72 -15.06
CA GLN A 35 8.11 -19.37 -16.43
C GLN A 35 7.10 -18.22 -16.48
N CYS A 36 7.36 -17.17 -15.68
CA CYS A 36 6.52 -15.98 -15.64
C CYS A 36 7.32 -14.77 -15.15
N TYR A 37 6.75 -13.59 -15.37
CA TYR A 37 7.32 -12.35 -14.87
C TYR A 37 7.00 -12.15 -13.38
N ARG A 38 7.94 -11.54 -12.64
CA ARG A 38 7.82 -11.25 -11.21
C ARG A 38 8.29 -9.85 -10.87
N ALA A 39 7.65 -9.24 -9.88
CA ALA A 39 8.12 -8.03 -9.21
C ALA A 39 8.03 -8.19 -7.69
N PRO A 40 8.81 -7.43 -6.89
CA PRO A 40 8.62 -7.39 -5.43
C PRO A 40 7.19 -6.96 -5.06
N ALA A 41 6.58 -7.60 -4.06
CA ALA A 41 5.22 -7.25 -3.63
C ALA A 41 5.11 -5.82 -3.07
N ALA A 42 6.22 -5.25 -2.59
CA ALA A 42 6.28 -3.86 -2.17
C ALA A 42 6.00 -2.86 -3.31
N ASP A 43 6.25 -3.26 -4.56
CA ASP A 43 6.04 -2.42 -5.74
C ASP A 43 4.62 -2.55 -6.32
N TYR A 44 3.74 -3.34 -5.69
CA TYR A 44 2.37 -3.58 -6.14
C TYR A 44 1.60 -2.29 -6.42
N ARG A 45 1.71 -1.27 -5.55
CA ARG A 45 1.02 0.02 -5.78
C ARG A 45 1.48 0.66 -7.08
N ARG A 46 2.79 0.77 -7.31
CA ARG A 46 3.37 1.36 -8.52
C ARG A 46 2.92 0.59 -9.76
N LEU A 47 3.04 -0.74 -9.71
CA LEU A 47 2.63 -1.62 -10.80
C LEU A 47 1.15 -1.42 -11.18
N VAL A 48 0.25 -1.42 -10.19
CA VAL A 48 -1.19 -1.24 -10.44
C VAL A 48 -1.53 0.17 -10.91
N THR A 49 -0.88 1.21 -10.37
CA THR A 49 -1.12 2.59 -10.83
C THR A 49 -0.64 2.79 -12.26
N THR A 50 0.54 2.28 -12.62
CA THR A 50 1.05 2.36 -13.98
C THR A 50 0.14 1.64 -14.98
N LEU A 51 -0.32 0.42 -14.68
CA LEU A 51 -1.27 -0.29 -15.56
C LEU A 51 -2.56 0.53 -15.78
N ARG A 52 -3.08 1.18 -14.74
CA ARG A 52 -4.28 2.03 -14.84
C ARG A 52 -4.03 3.32 -15.62
N GLU A 53 -2.93 4.02 -15.36
CA GLU A 53 -2.54 5.26 -16.04
C GLU A 53 -2.34 5.02 -17.54
N GLN A 54 -1.71 3.91 -17.90
CA GLN A 54 -1.50 3.48 -19.28
C GLN A 54 -2.74 2.80 -19.89
N LYS A 55 -3.85 2.71 -19.14
CA LYS A 55 -5.11 2.08 -19.55
C LYS A 55 -4.96 0.65 -20.06
N ILE A 56 -3.98 -0.09 -19.52
CA ILE A 56 -3.74 -1.50 -19.84
C ILE A 56 -4.77 -2.34 -19.07
N PRO A 57 -5.62 -3.13 -19.74
CA PRO A 57 -6.58 -4.00 -19.06
C PRO A 57 -5.87 -5.14 -18.30
N PHE A 58 -6.24 -5.33 -17.03
CA PHE A 58 -5.67 -6.39 -16.20
C PHE A 58 -6.68 -6.97 -15.22
N GLN A 59 -6.41 -8.21 -14.78
CA GLN A 59 -7.12 -8.88 -13.69
C GLN A 59 -6.22 -8.89 -12.45
N ASP A 60 -6.78 -8.45 -11.32
CA ASP A 60 -6.03 -8.32 -10.07
C ASP A 60 -6.44 -9.39 -9.06
N HIS A 61 -5.81 -10.57 -9.17
CA HIS A 61 -6.00 -11.67 -8.21
C HIS A 61 -5.06 -11.54 -6.99
N ALA A 62 -4.04 -10.68 -7.09
CA ALA A 62 -3.09 -10.38 -6.03
C ALA A 62 -3.73 -9.56 -4.91
N ARG A 63 -4.67 -8.67 -5.24
CA ARG A 63 -5.39 -7.86 -4.26
C ARG A 63 -6.28 -8.72 -3.36
N LYS A 64 -5.91 -8.80 -2.08
CA LYS A 64 -6.71 -9.47 -1.03
C LYS A 64 -7.26 -8.51 0.04
N PHE A 65 -7.37 -7.21 -0.30
CA PHE A 65 -7.89 -6.19 0.60
C PHE A 65 -9.00 -5.35 -0.04
N SER A 66 -10.02 -5.05 0.76
CA SER A 66 -11.19 -4.25 0.41
C SER A 66 -11.04 -2.78 0.81
N VAL A 67 -11.97 -1.95 0.34
CA VAL A 67 -12.25 -0.67 1.00
C VAL A 67 -13.07 -1.00 2.23
N GLU A 68 -12.73 -0.42 3.37
CA GLU A 68 -13.40 -0.63 4.64
C GLU A 68 -13.61 0.70 5.36
N THR A 69 -14.59 0.73 6.25
CA THR A 69 -14.85 1.89 7.10
C THR A 69 -14.42 1.57 8.52
N PHE A 70 -13.55 2.41 9.07
CA PHE A 70 -13.07 2.29 10.45
C PHE A 70 -13.59 3.48 11.27
N PRO A 71 -14.84 3.42 11.77
CA PRO A 71 -15.40 4.51 12.55
C PRO A 71 -14.64 4.65 13.87
N LEU A 72 -14.32 5.90 14.23
CA LEU A 72 -13.67 6.19 15.50
C LEU A 72 -14.68 6.01 16.65
N LYS A 73 -14.34 5.19 17.65
CA LYS A 73 -15.17 4.98 18.85
C LYS A 73 -15.42 6.27 19.63
N LYS A 74 -14.48 7.22 19.56
CA LYS A 74 -14.56 8.54 20.19
C LYS A 74 -14.10 9.58 19.20
N LYS A 75 -14.71 10.76 19.24
CA LYS A 75 -14.26 11.91 18.46
C LYS A 75 -12.83 12.28 18.89
N ILE A 76 -11.93 12.39 17.91
CA ILE A 76 -10.56 12.87 18.10
C ILE A 76 -10.53 14.32 17.62
N ASN A 77 -10.09 15.23 18.48
CA ASN A 77 -9.80 16.62 18.11
C ASN A 77 -8.28 16.77 18.00
N PRO A 78 -7.70 16.76 16.79
CA PRO A 78 -6.26 16.85 16.61
C PRO A 78 -5.73 18.24 16.96
N ARG A 79 -4.47 18.29 17.39
CA ARG A 79 -3.71 19.55 17.45
C ARG A 79 -3.37 20.02 16.02
N SER A 80 -3.09 21.30 15.83
CA SER A 80 -2.77 21.88 14.51
C SER A 80 -1.70 21.09 13.76
N PHE A 81 -0.56 20.84 14.39
CA PHE A 81 0.54 20.08 13.78
C PHE A 81 0.17 18.62 13.44
N GLN A 82 -0.80 18.01 14.14
CA GLN A 82 -1.26 16.66 13.82
C GLN A 82 -2.15 16.68 12.59
N GLN A 83 -3.01 17.69 12.46
CA GLN A 83 -3.87 17.89 11.29
C GLN A 83 -3.01 18.16 10.04
N GLU A 84 -2.04 19.07 10.14
CA GLU A 84 -1.08 19.36 9.06
C GLU A 84 -0.33 18.10 8.63
N ALA A 85 0.15 17.29 9.59
CA ALA A 85 0.84 16.05 9.29
C ALA A 85 -0.06 14.99 8.64
N VAL A 86 -1.35 14.90 9.04
CA VAL A 86 -2.34 14.04 8.39
C VAL A 86 -2.59 14.49 6.95
N GLU A 87 -2.77 15.79 6.73
CA GLU A 87 -3.03 16.36 5.41
C GLU A 87 -1.83 16.15 4.48
N ALA A 88 -0.63 16.46 4.95
CA ALA A 88 0.61 16.26 4.19
C ALA A 88 0.86 14.78 3.86
N TRP A 89 0.63 13.86 4.79
CA TRP A 89 0.83 12.43 4.50
C TRP A 89 -0.22 11.87 3.53
N MET A 90 -1.44 12.40 3.55
CA MET A 90 -2.54 11.91 2.71
C MET A 90 -2.40 12.24 1.22
N THR A 91 -1.50 13.15 0.83
CA THR A 91 -1.24 13.43 -0.60
C THR A 91 -0.61 12.22 -1.28
N GLU A 92 0.39 11.63 -0.64
CA GLU A 92 1.14 10.49 -1.18
C GLU A 92 0.70 9.16 -0.58
N GLN A 93 0.16 9.14 0.64
CA GLN A 93 -0.18 7.93 1.41
C GLN A 93 1.01 6.94 1.50
N ARG A 94 2.23 7.47 1.45
CA ARG A 94 3.50 6.76 1.55
C ARG A 94 4.55 7.76 1.99
N GLY A 95 5.09 7.58 3.19
CA GLY A 95 6.07 8.49 3.75
C GLY A 95 6.24 8.34 5.25
N VAL A 96 7.14 9.13 5.82
CA VAL A 96 7.48 9.12 7.25
C VAL A 96 7.01 10.42 7.90
N VAL A 97 6.34 10.31 9.04
CA VAL A 97 5.97 11.45 9.88
C VAL A 97 6.81 11.43 11.15
N ALA A 98 7.65 12.45 11.34
CA ALA A 98 8.49 12.59 12.53
C ALA A 98 7.82 13.53 13.55
N LEU A 99 7.50 13.00 14.73
CA LEU A 99 6.96 13.78 15.86
C LEU A 99 7.68 13.43 17.16
N PRO A 100 7.86 14.40 18.09
CA PRO A 100 8.48 14.14 19.37
C PRO A 100 7.71 13.09 20.20
N THR A 101 8.37 12.52 21.21
CA THR A 101 7.71 11.64 22.18
C THR A 101 6.59 12.39 22.90
N GLY A 102 5.48 11.71 23.21
CA GLY A 102 4.31 12.35 23.82
C GLY A 102 3.45 13.22 22.88
N ALA A 103 3.85 13.46 21.63
CA ALA A 103 3.10 14.28 20.68
C ALA A 103 1.84 13.61 20.08
N GLY A 104 1.53 12.39 20.49
CA GLY A 104 0.34 11.66 20.01
C GLY A 104 0.50 11.01 18.64
N LYS A 105 1.65 10.40 18.35
CA LYS A 105 1.88 9.62 17.10
C LYS A 105 0.81 8.55 16.88
N THR A 106 0.38 7.87 17.94
CA THR A 106 -0.70 6.87 17.89
C THR A 106 -2.03 7.48 17.45
N ILE A 107 -2.38 8.67 17.97
CA ILE A 107 -3.60 9.38 17.58
C ILE A 107 -3.54 9.78 16.09
N LEU A 108 -2.39 10.26 15.62
CA LEU A 108 -2.16 10.53 14.21
C LEU A 108 -2.35 9.28 13.35
N ALA A 109 -1.73 8.15 13.73
CA ALA A 109 -1.86 6.89 13.00
C ALA A 109 -3.31 6.39 12.95
N VAL A 110 -4.05 6.48 14.06
CA VAL A 110 -5.48 6.12 14.11
C VAL A 110 -6.32 6.99 13.16
N MET A 111 -6.05 8.30 13.08
CA MET A 111 -6.72 9.18 12.12
C MET A 111 -6.38 8.80 10.67
N LEU A 112 -5.12 8.46 10.37
CA LEU A 112 -4.71 8.00 9.04
C LEU A 112 -5.39 6.70 8.65
N ILE A 113 -5.50 5.72 9.56
CA ILE A 113 -6.20 4.45 9.32
C ILE A 113 -7.67 4.71 8.98
N ALA A 114 -8.35 5.51 9.79
CA ALA A 114 -9.75 5.86 9.57
C ALA A 114 -9.96 6.59 8.23
N LYS A 115 -9.08 7.53 7.89
CA LYS A 115 -9.16 8.30 6.64
C LYS A 115 -8.78 7.49 5.40
N THR A 116 -7.84 6.55 5.51
CA THR A 116 -7.40 5.69 4.40
C THR A 116 -8.42 4.61 4.07
N GLY A 117 -9.14 4.09 5.06
CA GLY A 117 -10.25 3.15 4.83
C GLY A 117 -9.79 1.82 4.23
N ARG A 118 -8.64 1.31 4.68
CA ARG A 118 -8.05 0.03 4.25
C ARG A 118 -7.57 -0.80 5.45
N PRO A 119 -7.66 -2.13 5.39
CA PRO A 119 -7.00 -3.00 6.36
C PRO A 119 -5.54 -2.58 6.56
N THR A 120 -5.12 -2.42 7.81
CA THR A 120 -3.81 -1.87 8.17
C THR A 120 -3.06 -2.84 9.08
N LEU A 121 -1.81 -3.15 8.73
CA LEU A 121 -0.87 -3.85 9.60
C LEU A 121 -0.01 -2.83 10.34
N ILE A 122 -0.07 -2.84 11.67
CA ILE A 122 0.78 -2.01 12.53
C ILE A 122 1.92 -2.89 13.03
N HIS A 123 3.16 -2.54 12.67
CA HIS A 123 4.36 -3.24 13.11
C HIS A 123 5.10 -2.39 14.15
N VAL A 124 5.41 -3.00 15.30
CA VAL A 124 6.05 -2.35 16.46
C VAL A 124 7.24 -3.20 16.94
N PRO A 125 8.26 -2.58 17.57
CA PRO A 125 9.49 -3.31 17.90
C PRO A 125 9.37 -4.24 19.11
N THR A 126 8.35 -4.09 19.96
CA THR A 126 8.21 -4.89 21.19
C THR A 126 6.76 -5.31 21.45
N ILE A 127 6.60 -6.41 22.22
CA ILE A 127 5.29 -6.91 22.65
C ILE A 127 4.55 -5.90 23.53
N ASP A 128 5.26 -5.13 24.34
CA ASP A 128 4.64 -4.11 25.18
C ASP A 128 3.97 -3.01 24.34
N LEU A 129 4.62 -2.56 23.26
CA LEU A 129 4.03 -1.62 22.31
C LEU A 129 2.88 -2.21 21.50
N MET A 130 2.85 -3.54 21.31
CA MET A 130 1.73 -4.22 20.64
C MET A 130 0.46 -4.23 21.50
N ARG A 131 0.61 -4.17 22.83
CA ARG A 131 -0.51 -4.16 23.79
C ARG A 131 -1.06 -2.76 24.09
N GLN A 132 -0.29 -1.71 23.78
CA GLN A 132 -0.64 -0.30 24.02
C GLN A 132 -1.72 0.19 23.05
#